data_AF-A0A4U1GNN4-F1
#
_entry.id   AF-A0A4U1GNN4-F1
#
_cell.length_a   1.000
_cell.length_b   1.000
_cell.length_c   1.000
_cell.angle_alpha   90.00
_cell.angle_beta   90.00
_cell.angle_gamma   90.00
#
_symmetry.space_group_name_H-M   'P 1'
#
loop_
_entity.id
_entity.type
_entity.pdbx_description
1 polymer ?
#
loop_
_entity_poly.entity_id
_entity_poly.type
_entity_poly.pdbx_seq_one_letter_code
_entity_poly.pdbx_strand_id
1 'polypeptide(L)'
;MTNDNEPRRIVYSCFELMRRYYLKDNTISFGFVAASDIDPIKKEKPGNRRFRFYRTLVNNYFGTKAFAHLHDGNERLYLLLNRQQIQNGKLTVEHISEIINKLYECDFNFSWD
;
A
#
# COMPACT_ATOMS: atom_id res chain seq x y z
N MET A 1 12.72 -4.23 21.81
CA MET A 1 13.29 -3.69 20.56
C MET A 1 14.21 -4.76 19.99
N THR A 2 13.75 -5.58 19.06
CA THR A 2 14.63 -6.46 18.28
C THR A 2 15.23 -5.63 17.14
N ASN A 3 16.55 -5.72 17.03
CA ASN A 3 17.44 -4.83 16.31
C ASN A 3 17.74 -5.34 14.89
N ASP A 4 16.74 -5.90 14.21
CA ASP A 4 16.92 -6.30 12.82
C ASP A 4 16.54 -5.12 11.95
N ASN A 5 17.54 -4.51 11.32
CA ASN A 5 17.37 -3.51 10.27
C ASN A 5 16.72 -4.10 9.00
N GLU A 6 16.50 -5.42 8.95
CA GLU A 6 15.98 -6.14 7.79
C GLU A 6 14.56 -5.72 7.36
N PRO A 7 13.56 -5.58 8.27
CA PRO A 7 12.22 -5.17 7.87
C PRO A 7 12.22 -3.77 7.24
N ARG A 8 13.09 -2.87 7.71
CA ARG A 8 13.24 -1.54 7.12
C ARG A 8 13.89 -1.62 5.74
N ARG A 9 14.93 -2.44 5.57
CA ARG A 9 15.62 -2.62 4.29
C ARG A 9 14.69 -3.17 3.20
N ILE A 10 13.83 -4.14 3.55
CA ILE A 10 12.82 -4.69 2.64
C ILE A 10 11.86 -3.59 2.21
N VAL A 11 11.27 -2.85 3.17
CA VAL A 11 10.35 -1.75 2.85
C VAL A 11 11.02 -0.68 1.98
N TYR A 12 12.25 -0.26 2.29
CA TYR A 12 12.96 0.73 1.47
C TYR A 12 13.21 0.23 0.04
N SER A 13 13.54 -1.06 -0.13
CA SER A 13 13.73 -1.66 -1.45
C SER A 13 12.44 -1.64 -2.27
N CYS A 14 11.29 -1.97 -1.64
CA CYS A 14 9.98 -1.86 -2.26
C CYS A 14 9.69 -0.41 -2.69
N PHE A 15 9.96 0.56 -1.83
CA PHE A 15 9.72 1.98 -2.13
C PHE A 15 10.61 2.50 -3.26
N GLU A 16 11.88 2.09 -3.35
CA GLU A 16 12.73 2.43 -4.50
C GLU A 16 12.22 1.79 -5.79
N LEU A 17 11.75 0.54 -5.73
CA LEU A 17 11.14 -0.10 -6.90
C LEU A 17 9.89 0.67 -7.35
N MET A 18 9.01 1.03 -6.43
CA MET A 18 7.84 1.86 -6.70
C MET A 18 8.23 3.20 -7.30
N ARG A 19 9.29 3.85 -6.78
CA ARG A 19 9.83 5.10 -7.32
C ARG A 19 10.29 4.93 -8.77
N ARG A 20 11.01 3.85 -9.08
CA ARG A 20 11.45 3.54 -10.44
C ARG A 20 10.29 3.33 -11.40
N TYR A 21 9.23 2.63 -10.98
CA TYR A 21 8.02 2.47 -11.81
C TYR A 21 7.31 3.81 -12.01
N TYR A 22 7.14 4.59 -10.95
CA TYR A 22 6.49 5.89 -11.03
C TYR A 22 7.23 6.90 -11.93
N LEU A 23 8.57 6.87 -11.94
CA LEU A 23 9.38 7.70 -12.83
C LEU A 23 9.24 7.31 -14.31
N LYS A 24 8.87 6.06 -14.61
CA LYS A 24 8.58 5.59 -15.97
C LYS A 24 7.14 5.87 -16.39
N ASP A 25 6.22 5.74 -15.45
CA ASP A 25 4.80 5.98 -15.65
C ASP A 25 4.22 6.69 -14.43
N ASN A 26 4.00 7.99 -14.58
CA ASN A 26 3.46 8.85 -13.53
C ASN A 26 1.95 8.68 -13.32
N THR A 27 1.30 7.74 -14.01
CA THR A 27 -0.13 7.44 -13.88
C THR A 27 -0.41 6.22 -13.01
N ILE A 28 0.63 5.47 -12.63
CA ILE A 28 0.49 4.22 -11.89
C ILE A 28 -0.06 4.45 -10.47
N SER A 29 -0.75 3.45 -9.94
CA SER A 29 -1.22 3.35 -8.55
C SER A 29 -0.60 2.13 -7.88
N PHE A 30 -0.52 2.12 -6.55
CA PHE A 30 0.11 1.03 -5.79
C PHE A 30 -0.82 0.52 -4.68
N GLY A 31 -0.58 -0.72 -4.23
CA GLY A 31 -1.32 -1.33 -3.14
C GLY A 31 -0.42 -2.21 -2.27
N PHE A 32 -0.68 -2.21 -0.97
CA PHE A 32 -0.02 -3.07 0.01
C PHE A 32 -1.08 -3.83 0.80
N VAL A 33 -1.01 -5.16 0.75
CA VAL A 33 -1.81 -6.03 1.60
C VAL A 33 -1.00 -6.32 2.85
N ALA A 34 -1.57 -6.02 4.02
CA ALA A 34 -1.00 -6.39 5.30
C ALA A 34 -1.37 -7.84 5.60
N ALA A 35 -0.37 -8.67 5.91
CA ALA A 35 -0.62 -9.93 6.57
C ALA A 35 -1.31 -9.68 7.92
N SER A 36 -2.30 -10.51 8.25
CA SER A 36 -2.97 -10.53 9.54
C SER A 36 -1.92 -10.59 10.65
N ASP A 37 -1.93 -9.64 11.58
CA ASP A 37 -1.06 -9.74 12.75
C ASP A 37 -1.50 -10.96 13.58
N ILE A 38 -0.61 -11.95 13.71
CA ILE A 38 -0.80 -13.18 14.52
C ILE A 38 -0.84 -12.87 16.04
N ASP A 39 -0.63 -11.62 16.44
CA ASP A 39 -0.25 -11.27 17.81
C ASP A 39 -1.38 -10.52 18.57
N PRO A 40 -2.19 -11.22 19.38
CA PRO A 40 -3.36 -10.66 20.08
C PRO A 40 -3.02 -9.71 21.23
N ILE A 41 -1.73 -9.50 21.56
CA ILE A 41 -1.30 -8.85 22.81
C ILE A 41 -1.08 -7.32 22.65
N LYS A 42 -1.01 -6.78 21.43
CA LYS A 42 -0.78 -5.35 21.21
C LYS A 42 -2.08 -4.54 21.23
N LYS A 43 -2.37 -3.92 22.38
CA LYS A 43 -3.55 -3.05 22.64
C LYS A 43 -3.65 -1.79 21.77
N GLU A 44 -2.58 -1.33 21.12
CA GLU A 44 -2.69 -0.35 20.03
C GLU A 44 -2.94 -1.10 18.73
N LYS A 45 -4.08 -0.84 18.06
CA LYS A 45 -4.40 -1.42 16.74
C LYS A 45 -3.17 -1.33 15.82
N PRO A 46 -2.48 -2.45 15.54
CA PRO A 46 -1.17 -2.43 14.90
C PRO A 46 -1.18 -1.87 13.46
N GLY A 47 -2.33 -1.86 12.77
CA GLY A 47 -2.47 -1.25 11.44
C GLY A 47 -2.23 0.27 11.43
N ASN A 48 -2.74 1.00 12.42
CA ASN A 48 -2.56 2.46 12.51
C ASN A 48 -1.10 2.93 12.57
N ARG A 49 -0.20 2.18 13.22
CA ARG A 49 1.24 2.54 13.25
C ARG A 49 1.91 2.32 11.89
N ARG A 50 1.61 1.20 11.23
CA ARG A 50 2.16 0.87 9.90
C ARG A 50 1.66 1.84 8.84
N PHE A 51 0.38 2.20 8.86
CA PHE A 51 -0.15 3.19 7.92
C PHE A 51 0.43 4.57 8.08
N ARG A 52 0.66 5.03 9.32
CA ARG A 52 1.38 6.29 9.54
C ARG A 52 2.80 6.22 8.98
N PHE A 53 3.50 5.12 9.23
CA PHE A 53 4.84 4.89 8.69
C PHE A 53 4.86 4.89 7.15
N TYR A 54 3.96 4.13 6.50
CA TYR A 54 3.85 4.11 5.05
C TYR A 54 3.48 5.47 4.49
N ARG A 55 2.54 6.19 5.10
CA ARG A 55 2.16 7.54 4.66
C ARG A 55 3.35 8.50 4.70
N THR A 56 4.15 8.45 5.76
CA THR A 56 5.38 9.25 5.87
C THR A 56 6.37 8.89 4.76
N LEU A 57 6.62 7.60 4.53
CA LEU A 57 7.52 7.17 3.45
C LEU A 57 7.01 7.63 2.08
N VAL A 58 5.72 7.45 1.78
CA VAL A 58 5.15 7.88 0.50
C VAL A 58 5.30 9.38 0.30
N ASN A 59 4.98 10.17 1.32
CA ASN A 59 5.12 11.62 1.24
C ASN A 59 6.58 12.05 1.02
N ASN A 60 7.54 11.35 1.63
CA ASN A 60 8.97 11.65 1.45
C ASN A 60 9.48 11.28 0.05
N TYR A 61 9.01 10.17 -0.51
CA TYR A 61 9.47 9.65 -1.81
C TYR A 61 8.77 10.26 -3.01
N PHE A 62 7.47 10.55 -2.89
CA PHE A 62 6.59 10.94 -4.01
C PHE A 62 5.93 12.31 -3.81
N GLY A 63 6.16 12.96 -2.67
CA GLY A 63 5.46 14.18 -2.29
C GLY A 63 4.02 13.93 -1.85
N THR A 64 3.36 14.99 -1.38
CA THR A 64 2.02 14.91 -0.78
C THR A 64 0.87 14.98 -1.79
N LYS A 65 1.18 15.25 -3.06
CA LYS A 65 0.19 15.51 -4.13
C LYS A 65 0.08 14.40 -5.17
N ALA A 66 0.98 13.43 -5.20
CA ALA A 66 0.94 12.36 -6.20
C ALA A 66 -0.22 11.38 -5.96
N PHE A 67 -0.44 11.02 -4.69
CA PHE A 67 -1.35 9.94 -4.32
C PHE A 67 -2.47 10.38 -3.37
N ALA A 68 -3.64 9.80 -3.56
CA ALA A 68 -4.68 9.68 -2.55
C ALA A 68 -4.44 8.39 -1.76
N HIS A 69 -4.61 8.44 -0.45
CA HIS A 69 -4.38 7.30 0.43
C HIS A 69 -5.72 6.71 0.83
N LEU A 70 -5.94 5.43 0.54
CA LEU A 70 -7.13 4.69 0.94
C LEU A 70 -6.72 3.48 1.77
N HIS A 71 -7.52 3.14 2.76
CA HIS A 71 -7.40 1.87 3.47
C HIS A 71 -8.78 1.28 3.68
N ASP A 72 -8.84 -0.03 3.85
CA ASP A 72 -10.07 -0.68 4.24
C ASP A 72 -10.36 -0.46 5.75
N GLY A 73 -11.61 -0.69 6.16
CA GLY A 73 -12.03 -0.51 7.55
C GLY A 73 -11.32 -1.45 8.54
N ASN A 74 -10.73 -2.54 8.05
CA ASN A 74 -10.02 -3.54 8.84
C ASN A 74 -8.50 -3.34 8.88
N GLU A 75 -7.99 -2.27 8.27
CA GLU A 75 -6.56 -1.94 8.23
C GLU A 75 -5.67 -3.05 7.62
N ARG A 76 -6.22 -3.84 6.71
CA ARG A 76 -5.56 -4.93 5.99
C ARG A 76 -5.07 -4.51 4.62
N LEU A 77 -5.61 -3.44 4.04
CA LEU A 77 -5.23 -2.97 2.72
C LEU A 77 -4.87 -1.49 2.77
N TYR A 78 -3.77 -1.12 2.12
CA TYR A 78 -3.36 0.27 1.93
C TYR A 78 -3.12 0.55 0.44
N LEU A 79 -3.94 1.41 -0.14
CA LEU A 79 -3.85 1.80 -1.54
C LEU A 79 -3.34 3.23 -1.69
N LEU A 80 -2.47 3.41 -2.68
CA LEU A 80 -1.96 4.68 -3.16
C LEU A 80 -2.50 4.92 -4.56
N LEU A 81 -3.57 5.70 -4.63
CA LEU A 81 -4.28 5.93 -5.88
C LEU A 81 -3.80 7.21 -6.53
N ASN A 82 -3.45 7.15 -7.82
CA ASN A 82 -2.94 8.29 -8.55
C ASN A 82 -3.99 9.40 -8.63
N ARG A 83 -3.68 10.59 -8.07
CA ARG A 83 -4.66 11.69 -8.03
C ARG A 83 -5.06 12.19 -9.40
N GLN A 84 -4.11 12.23 -10.35
CA GLN A 84 -4.39 12.68 -11.70
C GLN A 84 -5.36 11.72 -12.41
N GLN A 85 -5.22 10.41 -12.21
CA GLN A 85 -6.15 9.42 -12.79
C GLN A 85 -7.55 9.53 -12.19
N ILE A 86 -7.66 9.81 -10.88
CA ILE A 86 -8.96 10.07 -10.23
C ILE A 86 -9.60 11.34 -10.82
N GLN A 87 -8.84 12.43 -10.88
CA GLN A 87 -9.33 13.73 -11.37
C GLN A 87 -9.77 13.67 -12.84
N ASN A 88 -9.06 12.88 -13.65
CA ASN A 88 -9.39 12.71 -15.07
C ASN A 88 -10.51 11.67 -15.29
N GLY A 89 -11.12 11.13 -14.23
CA GLY A 89 -12.20 10.13 -14.32
C GLY A 89 -11.78 8.76 -14.83
N LYS A 90 -10.47 8.50 -14.96
CA LYS A 90 -9.93 7.21 -15.42
C LYS A 90 -9.93 6.15 -14.32
N LEU A 91 -9.81 6.59 -13.06
CA LEU A 91 -9.95 5.73 -11.89
C LEU A 91 -11.23 6.10 -11.14
N THR A 92 -12.21 5.18 -11.12
CA THR A 92 -13.51 5.37 -10.47
C THR A 92 -13.63 4.53 -9.20
N VAL A 93 -14.68 4.80 -8.40
CA VAL A 93 -14.98 4.07 -7.16
C VAL A 93 -15.27 2.60 -7.45
N GLU A 94 -15.91 2.32 -8.59
CA GLU A 94 -16.23 0.97 -9.05
C GLU A 94 -14.96 0.18 -9.34
N HIS A 95 -14.00 0.76 -10.08
CA HIS A 95 -12.70 0.14 -10.34
C HIS A 95 -11.95 -0.17 -9.04
N ILE A 96 -11.95 0.77 -8.08
CA ILE A 96 -11.31 0.57 -6.78
C ILE A 96 -11.98 -0.58 -6.02
N SER A 97 -13.31 -0.61 -6.00
CA SER A 97 -14.08 -1.65 -5.32
C SER A 97 -13.85 -3.04 -5.94
N GLU A 98 -13.78 -3.13 -7.26
CA GLU A 98 -13.43 -4.37 -7.97
C GLU A 98 -12.03 -4.87 -7.62
N ILE A 99 -11.03 -3.97 -7.56
CA ILE A 99 -9.66 -4.32 -7.15
C ILE A 99 -9.66 -4.86 -5.72
N ILE A 100 -10.37 -4.19 -4.80
CA ILE A 100 -10.47 -4.60 -3.40
C ILE A 100 -11.12 -5.99 -3.29
N ASN A 101 -12.25 -6.21 -3.95
CA ASN A 101 -12.95 -7.50 -3.93
C ASN A 101 -12.09 -8.61 -4.50
N LYS A 102 -11.42 -8.39 -5.64
CA LYS A 102 -10.49 -9.37 -6.23
C LYS A 102 -9.34 -9.72 -5.27
N LEU A 103 -8.80 -8.74 -4.54
CA LEU A 103 -7.72 -9.00 -3.57
C LEU A 103 -8.18 -9.83 -2.35
N TYR A 104 -9.46 -9.78 -1.99
CA TYR A 104 -10.01 -10.49 -0.83
C TYR A 104 -10.70 -11.82 -1.18
N GLU A 105 -11.22 -11.97 -2.40
CA GLU A 105 -11.87 -13.19 -2.88
C GLU A 105 -10.87 -14.18 -3.51
N CYS A 106 -9.75 -13.71 -4.06
CA CYS A 106 -8.73 -14.59 -4.59
C CYS A 106 -7.75 -15.04 -3.50
N ASP A 107 -7.79 -16.32 -3.14
CA ASP A 107 -6.65 -17.03 -2.55
C ASP A 107 -5.49 -16.96 -3.57
N PHE A 108 -4.60 -15.97 -3.45
CA PHE A 108 -3.39 -15.90 -4.26
C PHE A 108 -2.45 -17.05 -3.88
N ASN A 109 -2.62 -18.22 -4.50
CA ASN A 109 -1.57 -19.21 -4.63
C ASN A 109 -0.62 -18.75 -5.74
N PHE A 110 0.47 -18.08 -5.36
CA PHE A 110 1.65 -17.99 -6.22
C PHE A 110 2.31 -19.38 -6.24
N SER A 111 1.94 -20.26 -7.18
CA SER A 111 2.85 -21.32 -7.61
C SER A 111 3.81 -20.72 -8.64
N TRP A 112 5.10 -20.94 -8.43
CA TRP A 112 6.11 -20.74 -9.46
C TRP A 112 6.16 -22.02 -10.27
N ASP A 113 5.32 -22.13 -11.30
CA ASP A 113 5.46 -23.14 -12.35
C ASP A 113 5.92 -22.46 -13.66
#